data_AF-A0A9X9F8E9-F1
#
_entry.id   AF-A0A9X9F8E9-F1
#
_cell.length_a   1.000
_cell.length_b   1.000
_cell.length_c   1.000
_cell.angle_alpha   90.00
_cell.angle_beta   90.00
_cell.angle_gamma   90.00
#
_symmetry.space_group_name_H-M   'P 1'
#
loop_
_entity.id
_entity.type
_entity.pdbx_description
1 polymer ?
#
loop_
_entity_poly.entity_id
_entity_poly.type
_entity_poly.pdbx_seq_one_letter_code
_entity_poly.pdbx_strand_id
1 'polypeptide(L)' 'IDASYTKENFEDEVPFAGFDPELALSSIKRLKEVVTKEKPIVFFGHDIEQEKGCRVFPEYI' A
#
# COMPACT_ATOMS: atom_id res chain seq x y z
N ILE A 1 7.09 -6.30 -7.04
CA ILE A 1 6.56 -7.11 -5.93
C ILE A 1 5.78 -6.13 -5.10
N ASP A 2 4.47 -6.35 -5.02
CA ASP A 2 3.57 -5.39 -4.43
C ASP A 2 3.35 -5.82 -2.99
N ALA A 3 3.74 -4.96 -2.06
CA ALA A 3 3.49 -5.21 -0.64
C ALA A 3 2.02 -5.00 -0.27
N SER A 4 1.28 -4.23 -1.07
CA SER A 4 -0.14 -3.95 -0.91
C SER A 4 -0.75 -3.49 -2.24
N TYR A 5 -1.82 -4.15 -2.71
CA TYR A 5 -2.54 -3.68 -3.90
C TYR A 5 -3.42 -2.49 -3.58
N THR A 6 -4.18 -2.56 -2.49
CA THR A 6 -5.15 -1.53 -2.09
C THR A 6 -4.86 -0.98 -0.70
N LYS A 7 -5.57 0.10 -0.35
CA LYS A 7 -5.64 0.63 1.00
C LYS A 7 -6.14 -0.40 2.01
N GLU A 8 -7.16 -1.17 1.64
CA GLU A 8 -7.73 -2.22 2.50
C GLU A 8 -6.72 -3.33 2.82
N ASN A 9 -5.86 -3.69 1.86
CA ASN A 9 -4.77 -4.64 2.13
C ASN A 9 -3.79 -4.09 3.16
N PHE A 10 -3.52 -2.79 3.13
CA PHE A 10 -2.57 -2.15 4.04
C PHE A 10 -3.17 -1.87 5.42
N GLU A 11 -4.32 -1.20 5.50
CA GLU A 11 -4.91 -0.74 6.78
C GLU A 11 -5.57 -1.89 7.54
N ASP A 12 -6.43 -2.63 6.85
CA ASP A 12 -7.29 -3.67 7.44
C ASP A 12 -6.70 -5.08 7.31
N GLU A 13 -5.51 -5.20 6.72
CA GLU A 13 -4.79 -6.47 6.55
C GLU A 13 -5.59 -7.50 5.74
N VAL A 14 -6.46 -7.03 4.83
CA VAL A 14 -7.22 -7.88 3.92
C VAL A 14 -6.24 -8.69 3.05
N PRO A 15 -6.28 -10.04 3.09
CA PRO A 15 -5.39 -10.86 2.30
C PRO A 15 -5.56 -10.61 0.80
N PHE A 16 -4.45 -10.69 0.06
CA PHE A 16 -4.44 -10.54 -1.40
C PHE A 16 -3.57 -11.63 -2.04
N ALA A 17 -3.64 -11.72 -3.37
CA ALA A 17 -2.86 -12.67 -4.13
C ALA A 17 -1.36 -12.40 -3.95
N GLY A 18 -0.66 -13.35 -3.33
CA GLY A 18 0.78 -13.30 -3.08
C GLY A 18 1.37 -14.71 -3.01
N PHE A 19 2.69 -14.80 -3.17
CA PHE A 19 3.41 -16.08 -3.07
C PHE A 19 3.36 -16.66 -1.65
N ASP A 20 3.54 -15.81 -0.64
CA ASP A 20 3.51 -16.15 0.78
C ASP A 20 2.72 -15.07 1.54
N PRO A 21 1.46 -15.35 1.94
CA PRO A 21 0.61 -14.40 2.63
C PRO A 21 1.12 -14.00 4.02
N GLU A 22 1.80 -14.90 4.74
CA GLU A 22 2.34 -14.61 6.07
C GLU A 22 3.51 -13.63 5.96
N LEU A 23 4.38 -13.84 4.98
CA LEU A 23 5.47 -12.93 4.68
C LEU A 23 4.95 -11.56 4.21
N ALA A 24 3.92 -11.53 3.38
CA ALA A 24 3.27 -10.29 2.95
C ALA A 24 2.71 -9.51 4.15
N LEU A 25 2.01 -10.19 5.06
CA LEU A 25 1.46 -9.58 6.27
C LEU A 25 2.56 -9.02 7.19
N SER A 26 3.64 -9.78 7.41
CA SER A 26 4.78 -9.30 8.21
C SER A 26 5.44 -8.07 7.58
N SER A 27 5.50 -8.00 6.25
CA SER A 27 6.03 -6.87 5.50
C SER A 27 5.12 -5.63 5.61
N ILE A 28 3.79 -5.81 5.56
CA ILE A 28 2.81 -4.74 5.80
C ILE A 28 2.98 -4.15 7.21
N LYS A 29 3.12 -5.00 8.23
CA LYS A 29 3.35 -4.54 9.62
C LYS A 29 4.61 -3.71 9.75
N ARG A 30 5.71 -4.15 9.13
CA ARG A 30 6.96 -3.37 9.07
C ARG A 30 6.76 -2.01 8.38
N LEU A 31 5.97 -1.95 7.30
CA LEU A 31 5.67 -0.69 6.62
C LEU A 31 4.79 0.24 7.47
N LYS A 32 3.83 -0.28 8.24
CA LYS A 32 3.03 0.52 9.20
C LYS A 32 3.91 1.22 10.24
N GLU A 33 4.99 0.58 10.70
CA GLU A 33 5.96 1.20 11.62
C GLU A 33 6.68 2.39 10.97
N VAL A 34 7.12 2.24 9.71
CA VAL A 34 7.74 3.31 8.93
C VAL A 34 6.76 4.46 8.72
N VAL A 35 5.51 4.16 8.35
CA VAL A 35 4.46 5.17 8.16
C VAL A 35 4.19 5.95 9.44
N THR A 36 4.14 5.26 10.59
CA THR A 36 3.93 5.91 11.90
C THR A 36 5.07 6.88 12.24
N LYS A 37 6.32 6.51 11.91
CA LYS A 37 7.50 7.31 12.22
C LYS A 37 7.69 8.49 11.27
N GLU A 38 7.60 8.23 9.97
CA GLU A 38 8.00 9.17 8.92
C GLU A 38 6.82 9.98 8.35
N LYS A 39 5.57 9.53 8.61
CA LYS A 39 4.32 10.14 8.13
C LYS A 39 4.32 10.45 6.61
N PRO A 40 4.71 9.50 5.74
CA PRO A 40 4.72 9.70 4.30
C PRO A 40 3.29 9.71 3.73
N ILE A 41 3.15 10.25 2.52
CA ILE A 41 2.00 9.98 1.67
C ILE A 41 2.18 8.57 1.10
N VAL A 42 1.17 7.70 1.23
CA VAL A 42 1.24 6.30 0.79
C VAL A 42 0.46 6.12 -0.51
N PHE A 43 1.13 5.55 -1.52
CA PHE A 43 0.53 5.12 -2.78
C PHE A 43 0.57 3.60 -2.87
N PHE A 44 -0.55 2.98 -3.23
CA PHE A 44 -0.72 1.53 -3.34
C PHE A 44 -0.58 1.07 -4.80
N GLY A 45 -0.33 -0.22 -5.01
CA GLY A 45 0.00 -0.73 -6.34
C GLY A 45 -1.14 -0.64 -7.35
N HIS A 46 -2.35 -1.02 -6.93
CA HIS A 46 -3.50 -1.27 -7.81
C HIS A 46 -4.83 -0.89 -7.14
N ASP A 47 -4.89 0.31 -6.55
CA ASP A 47 -6.08 0.82 -5.89
C ASP A 47 -6.89 1.74 -6.81
N ILE A 48 -8.04 1.25 -7.29
CA ILE A 48 -8.93 1.97 -8.21
C ILE A 48 -9.51 3.23 -7.55
N GLU A 49 -9.74 3.24 -6.24
CA GLU A 49 -10.27 4.42 -5.55
C GLU A 49 -9.18 5.48 -5.37
N GLN A 50 -7.94 5.06 -5.07
CA GLN A 50 -6.81 5.98 -4.99
C GLN A 50 -6.45 6.57 -6.37
N GLU A 51 -6.53 5.78 -7.43
CA GLU A 51 -6.24 6.20 -8.81
C GLU A 51 -7.01 7.46 -9.19
N LYS A 52 -8.31 7.53 -8.84
CA LYS A 52 -9.19 8.67 -9.18
C LYS A 52 -8.72 10.02 -8.62
N GLY A 53 -7.92 10.00 -7.55
CA GLY A 53 -7.38 11.20 -6.91
C GLY A 53 -5.88 11.38 -7.09
N CYS A 54 -5.20 10.46 -7.79
CA CYS A 54 -3.76 10.50 -7.94
C CYS A 54 -3.35 11.56 -8.98
N ARG A 55 -2.38 12.42 -8.64
CA ARG A 55 -1.74 13.29 -9.63
C ARG A 55 -0.91 12.43 -10.57
N VAL A 56 -1.25 12.49 -11.85
CA VAL A 56 -0.57 11.74 -12.91
C VAL A 56 0.17 12.71 -13.82
N PHE A 57 1.11 12.17 -14.60
CA PHE A 57 1.81 12.96 -15.62
C PHE A 57 0.80 13.74 -16.49
N PRO A 58 1.01 15.04 -16.73
CA PRO A 58 2.24 15.82 -16.52
C PRO A 58 2.40 16.46 -15.12
N GLU A 59 1.50 16.21 -14.19
CA GLU A 59 1.59 16.73 -12.82
C GLU A 59 2.61 15.95 -11.96
N TYR A 60 3.03 16.56 -10.84
CA TYR A 60 3.91 15.94 -9.85
C TYR A 60 3.38 16.16 -8.41
N ILE A 61 3.91 15.35 -7.49
CA ILE A 61 3.60 15.36 -6.05
C ILE A 61 4.56 16.25 -5.26
#